data_AF-A0A9W8TWJ3-F1
#
_entry.id   AF-A0A9W8TWJ3-F1
#
_cell.length_a   1.000
_cell.length_b   1.000
_cell.length_c   1.000
_cell.angle_alpha   90.00
_cell.angle_beta   90.00
_cell.angle_gamma   90.00
#
_symmetry.space_group_name_H-M   'P 1'
#
loop_
_entity.id
_entity.type
_entity.pdbx_description
1 polymer ?
#
loop_
_entity_poly.entity_id
_entity_poly.type
_entity_poly.pdbx_seq_one_letter_code
_entity_poly.pdbx_strand_id
1 'polypeptide(L)'
;MKLSVKTDISDQECAELLSKAPDLSPQEYVILQQYLHQIGRPFRTYTDIPHPEYSLVLPPVAKRPLDITAGEHTYSCFSSHSGNSSIQFHDRFTQTLHTGFIHTILQLPLEGVLQSFLLVQEHLALPLSEEQKAPYIQYPELMTRIVNAAPSSKVFIIEPHHIITHLTTLYQPQGSYGIPFDTYVVCWALNRGRR
;
A
#
# COMPACT_ATOMS: atom_id res chain seq x y z
N MET A 1 4.67 -20.85 2.97
CA MET A 1 3.99 -19.64 3.49
C MET A 1 4.66 -19.28 4.82
N LYS A 2 5.69 -18.43 4.81
CA LYS A 2 6.31 -17.92 6.05
C LYS A 2 5.50 -16.69 6.45
N LEU A 3 4.92 -16.76 7.65
CA LEU A 3 4.17 -15.68 8.30
C LEU A 3 5.01 -14.40 8.29
N SER A 4 4.35 -13.27 8.03
CA SER A 4 4.88 -11.94 8.33
C SER A 4 5.59 -11.98 9.67
N VAL A 5 6.85 -11.54 9.73
CA VAL A 5 7.62 -11.49 10.98
C VAL A 5 6.85 -10.57 11.93
N LYS A 6 6.14 -11.17 12.88
CA LYS A 6 5.54 -10.45 13.99
C LYS A 6 6.70 -10.12 14.91
N THR A 7 7.05 -8.85 14.97
CA THR A 7 8.02 -8.38 15.96
C THR A 7 7.23 -8.08 17.22
N ASP A 8 7.26 -9.02 18.15
CA ASP A 8 6.76 -8.79 19.50
C ASP A 8 7.54 -7.63 20.12
N ILE A 9 6.83 -6.75 20.79
CA ILE A 9 7.38 -5.52 21.34
C ILE A 9 6.93 -5.36 22.79
N SER A 10 7.87 -4.98 23.67
CA SER A 10 7.57 -4.77 25.09
C SER A 10 6.73 -3.50 25.30
N ASP A 11 6.05 -3.39 26.44
CA ASP A 11 5.25 -2.21 26.79
C ASP A 11 6.10 -0.92 26.84
N GLN A 12 7.34 -1.03 27.32
CA GLN A 12 8.28 0.08 27.34
C GLN A 12 8.64 0.53 25.93
N GLU A 13 8.98 -0.40 25.04
CA GLU A 13 9.27 -0.08 23.65
C GLU A 13 8.03 0.49 22.95
N CYS A 14 6.82 -0.03 23.22
CA CYS A 14 5.58 0.54 22.70
C CYS A 14 5.40 2.00 23.10
N ALA A 15 5.59 2.33 24.38
CA ALA A 15 5.49 3.69 24.88
C ALA A 15 6.55 4.62 24.26
N GLU A 16 7.79 4.13 24.12
CA GLU A 16 8.87 4.88 23.47
C GLU A 16 8.62 5.11 21.97
N LEU A 17 8.03 4.14 21.26
CA LEU A 17 7.63 4.29 19.87
C LEU A 17 6.55 5.35 19.72
N LEU A 18 5.48 5.23 20.50
CA LEU A 18 4.29 6.08 20.39
C LEU A 18 4.61 7.53 20.81
N SER A 19 5.44 7.73 21.83
CA SER A 19 5.81 9.08 22.30
C SER A 19 6.61 9.91 21.29
N LYS A 20 7.28 9.27 20.33
CA LYS A 20 8.08 9.94 19.27
C LYS A 20 7.38 9.92 17.91
N ALA A 21 6.28 9.19 17.79
CA ALA A 21 5.58 9.03 16.52
C ALA A 21 4.76 10.29 16.19
N PRO A 22 4.77 10.74 14.94
CA PRO A 22 3.88 11.82 14.51
C PRO A 22 2.42 11.38 14.53
N ASP A 23 1.52 12.36 14.63
CA ASP A 23 0.08 12.14 14.50
C ASP A 23 -0.28 11.56 13.12
N LEU A 24 -1.27 10.68 13.14
CA LEU A 24 -2.01 10.29 11.95
C LEU A 24 -2.87 11.47 11.52
N SER A 25 -2.91 11.74 10.21
CA SER A 25 -3.93 12.66 9.69
C SER A 25 -5.32 12.07 9.94
N PRO A 26 -6.38 12.90 10.02
CA PRO A 26 -7.75 12.42 10.22
C PRO A 26 -8.17 11.37 9.19
N GLN A 27 -7.75 11.55 7.93
CA GLN A 27 -8.05 10.60 6.86
C GLN A 27 -7.32 9.26 7.05
N GLU A 28 -6.02 9.28 7.37
CA GLU A 28 -5.26 8.05 7.63
C GLU A 28 -5.85 7.28 8.81
N TYR A 29 -6.20 7.98 9.89
CA TYR A 29 -6.80 7.37 11.08
C TYR A 29 -8.11 6.65 10.74
N VAL A 30 -9.02 7.33 10.03
CA VAL A 30 -10.32 6.77 9.64
C VAL A 30 -10.16 5.55 8.73
N ILE A 31 -9.32 5.64 7.69
CA ILE A 31 -9.15 4.51 6.76
C ILE A 31 -8.47 3.33 7.46
N LEU A 32 -7.49 3.57 8.33
CA LEU A 32 -6.83 2.51 9.11
C LEU A 32 -7.81 1.84 10.08
N GLN A 33 -8.64 2.62 10.78
CA GLN A 33 -9.67 2.09 11.66
C GLN A 33 -10.69 1.23 10.89
N GLN A 34 -11.16 1.71 9.73
CA GLN A 34 -12.07 0.97 8.86
C GLN A 34 -11.43 -0.35 8.38
N TYR A 35 -10.17 -0.31 7.96
CA TYR A 35 -9.42 -1.50 7.58
C TYR A 35 -9.38 -2.53 8.73
N LEU A 36 -9.01 -2.09 9.93
CA LEU A 36 -8.93 -2.94 11.12
C LEU A 36 -10.29 -3.57 11.46
N HIS A 37 -11.37 -2.80 11.41
CA HIS A 37 -12.73 -3.29 11.65
C HIS A 37 -13.12 -4.37 10.64
N GLN A 38 -12.83 -4.14 9.35
CA GLN A 38 -13.17 -5.08 8.29
C GLN A 38 -12.40 -6.40 8.40
N ILE A 39 -11.20 -6.41 9.00
CA ILE A 39 -10.44 -7.64 9.28
C ILE A 39 -10.78 -8.28 10.64
N GLY A 40 -11.87 -7.85 11.28
CA GLY A 40 -12.36 -8.42 12.54
C GLY A 40 -11.61 -7.92 13.78
N ARG A 41 -10.91 -6.78 13.70
CA ARG A 41 -10.20 -6.15 14.81
C ARG A 41 -10.87 -4.82 15.15
N PRO A 42 -11.91 -4.82 16.00
CA PRO A 42 -12.77 -3.66 16.22
C PRO A 42 -12.12 -2.62 17.16
N PHE A 43 -10.99 -2.03 16.74
CA PHE A 43 -10.31 -0.99 17.50
C PHE A 43 -11.18 0.26 17.62
N ARG A 44 -11.40 0.71 18.86
CA ARG A 44 -12.15 1.93 19.17
C ARG A 44 -11.35 3.18 18.83
N THR A 45 -12.06 4.27 18.60
CA THR A 45 -11.44 5.60 18.44
C THR A 45 -10.88 6.04 19.79
N TYR A 46 -9.71 6.69 19.79
CA TYR A 46 -9.09 7.22 21.01
C TYR A 46 -9.91 8.32 21.70
N THR A 47 -10.89 8.90 21.01
CA THR A 47 -11.79 9.93 21.55
C THR A 47 -13.08 9.37 22.16
N ASP A 48 -13.37 8.07 21.99
CA ASP A 48 -14.65 7.45 22.42
C ASP A 48 -14.63 7.09 23.92
N ILE A 49 -14.58 8.13 24.76
CA ILE A 49 -14.45 8.03 26.22
C ILE A 49 -15.86 8.04 26.88
N PRO A 50 -16.13 7.20 27.90
CA PRO A 50 -15.21 6.26 28.54
C PRO A 50 -15.01 4.98 27.73
N HIS A 51 -13.79 4.43 27.82
CA HIS A 51 -13.45 3.14 27.25
C HIS A 51 -13.85 2.01 28.21
N PRO A 52 -14.52 0.94 27.72
CA PRO A 52 -14.73 -0.27 28.50
C PRO A 52 -13.40 -0.90 28.95
N GLU A 53 -13.44 -1.66 30.04
CA GLU A 53 -12.29 -2.45 30.49
C GLU A 53 -11.82 -3.38 29.36
N TYR A 54 -10.50 -3.45 29.15
CA TYR A 54 -9.85 -4.24 28.08
C TYR A 54 -10.21 -3.87 26.63
N SER A 55 -10.77 -2.68 26.38
CA SER A 55 -11.06 -2.27 25.01
C SER A 55 -9.77 -2.02 24.21
N LEU A 56 -9.71 -2.52 22.98
CA LEU A 56 -8.68 -2.16 22.01
C LEU A 56 -8.91 -0.74 21.51
N VAL A 57 -7.94 0.15 21.67
CA VAL A 57 -8.02 1.55 21.23
C VAL A 57 -6.92 1.80 20.19
N LEU A 58 -7.28 2.34 19.03
CA LEU A 58 -6.31 2.65 17.98
C LEU A 58 -5.54 3.93 18.37
N PRO A 59 -4.20 3.87 18.52
CA PRO A 59 -3.41 5.06 18.82
C PRO A 59 -3.54 6.12 17.73
N PRO A 60 -3.60 7.42 18.08
CA PRO A 60 -3.68 8.51 17.10
C PRO A 60 -2.35 8.81 16.40
N VAL A 61 -1.28 8.07 16.72
CA VAL A 61 0.08 8.29 16.23
C VAL A 61 0.63 7.04 15.56
N ALA A 62 1.51 7.20 14.58
CA ALA A 62 2.20 6.10 13.92
C ALA A 62 3.57 6.51 13.41
N LYS A 63 4.54 5.59 13.46
CA LYS A 63 5.82 5.78 12.77
C LYS A 63 5.60 5.83 11.26
N ARG A 64 6.41 6.66 10.59
CA ARG A 64 6.38 6.88 9.14
C ARG A 64 7.74 6.56 8.51
N PRO A 65 8.15 5.29 8.45
CA PRO A 65 9.40 4.95 7.77
C PRO A 65 9.30 5.24 6.26
N LEU A 66 10.44 5.54 5.64
CA LEU A 66 10.52 5.72 4.18
C LEU A 66 10.58 4.38 3.44
N ASP A 67 10.98 3.31 4.13
CA ASP A 67 11.07 1.96 3.61
C ASP A 67 10.87 0.92 4.72
N ILE A 68 10.48 -0.28 4.34
CA ILE A 68 10.43 -1.45 5.21
C ILE A 68 10.98 -2.66 4.46
N THR A 69 11.53 -3.61 5.22
CA THR A 69 11.92 -4.91 4.70
C THR A 69 10.93 -5.97 5.17
N ALA A 70 10.36 -6.73 4.24
CA ALA A 70 9.51 -7.87 4.53
C ALA A 70 10.00 -9.09 3.72
N GLY A 71 10.51 -10.10 4.43
CA GLY A 71 11.23 -11.21 3.80
C GLY A 71 12.56 -10.74 3.20
N GLU A 72 12.78 -11.04 1.92
CA GLU A 72 13.98 -10.66 1.17
C GLU A 72 13.79 -9.37 0.34
N HIS A 73 12.68 -8.67 0.58
CA HIS A 73 12.25 -7.55 -0.24
C HIS A 73 12.13 -6.27 0.58
N THR A 74 12.71 -5.20 0.05
CA THR A 74 12.55 -3.84 0.57
C THR A 74 11.50 -3.11 -0.26
N TYR A 75 10.55 -2.51 0.44
CA TYR A 75 9.47 -1.70 -0.12
C TYR A 75 9.65 -0.27 0.37
N SER A 76 9.55 0.70 -0.52
CA SER A 76 9.82 2.10 -0.21
C SER A 76 8.62 2.98 -0.56
N CYS A 77 8.51 4.12 0.08
CA CYS A 77 7.60 5.18 -0.34
C CYS A 77 8.05 5.70 -1.72
N PHE A 78 7.08 6.07 -2.57
CA PHE A 78 7.32 6.60 -3.91
C PHE A 78 8.23 7.84 -3.91
N SER A 79 8.10 8.69 -2.89
CA SER A 79 8.94 9.87 -2.67
C SER A 79 10.40 9.55 -2.39
N SER A 80 10.69 8.34 -1.89
CA SER A 80 12.05 7.87 -1.60
C SER A 80 12.63 7.09 -2.77
N HIS A 81 11.87 6.14 -3.32
CA HIS A 81 12.32 5.30 -4.44
C HIS A 81 11.13 4.79 -5.27
N SER A 82 10.94 5.36 -6.46
CA SER A 82 9.81 5.02 -7.35
C SER A 82 9.75 3.53 -7.71
N GLY A 83 10.88 2.91 -8.08
CA GLY A 83 10.95 1.47 -8.39
C GLY A 83 10.48 0.57 -7.26
N ASN A 84 11.11 0.66 -6.08
CA ASN A 84 10.76 -0.14 -4.90
C ASN A 84 9.36 0.18 -4.30
N SER A 85 8.72 1.27 -4.75
CA SER A 85 7.37 1.61 -4.35
C SER A 85 6.28 1.01 -5.25
N SER A 86 6.62 0.61 -6.48
CA SER A 86 5.64 0.09 -7.44
C SER A 86 5.42 -1.39 -7.22
N ILE A 87 4.18 -1.78 -6.96
CA ILE A 87 3.84 -3.14 -6.53
C ILE A 87 2.56 -3.66 -7.16
N GLN A 88 2.52 -4.98 -7.36
CA GLN A 88 1.29 -5.73 -7.56
C GLN A 88 0.87 -6.34 -6.23
N PHE A 89 -0.41 -6.25 -5.90
CA PHE A 89 -0.95 -6.72 -4.63
C PHE A 89 -2.37 -7.24 -4.77
N HIS A 90 -2.79 -8.05 -3.80
CA HIS A 90 -4.18 -8.45 -3.64
C HIS A 90 -4.93 -7.47 -2.75
N ASP A 91 -6.13 -7.09 -3.15
CA ASP A 91 -7.11 -6.55 -2.22
C ASP A 91 -7.55 -7.68 -1.28
N ARG A 92 -7.36 -7.48 0.02
CA ARG A 92 -7.72 -8.49 1.03
C ARG A 92 -9.20 -8.85 1.01
N PHE A 93 -10.08 -7.91 0.67
CA PHE A 93 -11.53 -8.09 0.81
C PHE A 93 -12.15 -8.74 -0.42
N THR A 94 -11.70 -8.36 -1.61
CA THR A 94 -12.22 -8.86 -2.88
C THR A 94 -11.34 -9.95 -3.50
N GLN A 95 -10.10 -10.11 -3.03
CA GLN A 95 -9.05 -10.94 -3.62
C GLN A 95 -8.72 -10.54 -5.07
N THR A 96 -9.08 -9.31 -5.48
CA THR A 96 -8.76 -8.80 -6.82
C THR A 96 -7.33 -8.27 -6.87
N LEU A 97 -6.72 -8.42 -8.04
CA LEU A 97 -5.36 -7.95 -8.29
C LEU A 97 -5.36 -6.46 -8.64
N HIS A 98 -4.50 -5.72 -7.97
CA HIS A 98 -4.28 -4.31 -8.21
C HIS A 98 -2.79 -4.02 -8.41
N THR A 99 -2.52 -2.85 -8.99
CA THR A 99 -1.17 -2.31 -9.13
C THR A 99 -1.19 -0.87 -8.64
N GLY A 100 -0.11 -0.42 -8.00
CA GLY A 100 -0.03 0.96 -7.53
C GLY A 100 1.33 1.30 -6.96
N PHE A 101 1.43 2.51 -6.44
CA PHE A 101 2.61 3.01 -5.73
C PHE A 101 2.34 3.10 -4.23
N ILE A 102 3.29 2.64 -3.43
CA ILE A 102 3.28 2.86 -1.98
C ILE A 102 3.61 4.34 -1.73
N HIS A 103 2.65 5.11 -1.22
CA HIS A 103 2.88 6.52 -0.89
C HIS A 103 3.20 6.74 0.57
N THR A 104 2.67 5.90 1.45
CA THR A 104 2.89 6.02 2.89
C THR A 104 3.01 4.64 3.51
N ILE A 105 3.99 4.51 4.38
CA ILE A 105 4.16 3.35 5.23
C ILE A 105 3.88 3.80 6.66
N LEU A 106 3.00 3.09 7.34
CA LEU A 106 2.68 3.32 8.74
C LEU A 106 3.15 2.12 9.55
N GLN A 107 3.80 2.38 10.68
CA GLN A 107 4.14 1.37 11.66
C GLN A 107 3.64 1.76 13.03
N LEU A 108 2.89 0.87 13.66
CA LEU A 108 2.37 1.08 15.00
C LEU A 108 2.23 -0.25 15.76
N PRO A 109 2.45 -0.23 17.09
CA PRO A 109 2.21 -1.39 17.92
C PRO A 109 0.70 -1.63 18.05
N LEU A 110 0.25 -2.83 17.71
CA LEU A 110 -1.13 -3.27 17.90
C LEU A 110 -1.10 -4.64 18.58
N GLU A 111 -1.73 -4.73 19.75
CA GLU A 111 -1.80 -5.98 20.54
C GLU A 111 -0.41 -6.58 20.81
N GLY A 112 0.56 -5.74 21.19
CA GLY A 112 1.93 -6.17 21.52
C GLY A 112 2.81 -6.54 20.32
N VAL A 113 2.35 -6.30 19.08
CA VAL A 113 3.11 -6.58 17.85
C VAL A 113 3.28 -5.31 17.04
N LEU A 114 4.50 -5.02 16.59
CA LEU A 114 4.74 -3.94 15.64
C LEU A 114 4.20 -4.35 14.26
N GLN A 115 3.16 -3.65 13.79
CA GLN A 115 2.53 -3.93 12.51
C GLN A 115 2.83 -2.83 11.50
N SER A 116 3.02 -3.24 10.25
CA SER A 116 3.25 -2.34 9.12
C SER A 116 2.03 -2.32 8.20
N PHE A 117 1.57 -1.13 7.87
CA PHE A 117 0.51 -0.88 6.90
C PHE A 117 1.05 -0.04 5.76
N LEU A 118 0.63 -0.36 4.54
CA LEU A 118 1.04 0.30 3.32
C LEU A 118 -0.19 0.98 2.72
N LEU A 119 -0.13 2.29 2.59
CA LEU A 119 -1.12 3.07 1.86
C LEU A 119 -0.67 3.15 0.40
N VAL A 120 -1.39 2.40 -0.42
CA VAL A 120 -1.07 2.21 -1.83
C VAL A 120 -2.07 2.96 -2.68
N GLN A 121 -1.57 3.85 -3.51
CA GLN A 121 -2.39 4.57 -4.47
C GLN A 121 -2.45 3.77 -5.77
N GLU A 122 -3.66 3.42 -6.19
CA GLU A 122 -3.85 2.57 -7.37
C GLU A 122 -3.39 3.28 -8.65
N HIS A 123 -2.79 2.53 -9.58
CA HIS A 123 -2.55 3.06 -10.92
C HIS A 123 -3.87 3.34 -11.64
N LEU A 124 -4.06 4.57 -12.08
CA LEU A 124 -5.27 5.00 -12.77
C LEU A 124 -5.33 4.41 -14.19
N ALA A 125 -6.35 3.59 -14.46
CA ALA A 125 -6.56 3.01 -15.79
C ALA A 125 -6.85 4.10 -16.84
N LEU A 126 -6.42 3.86 -18.08
CA LEU A 126 -6.78 4.72 -19.20
C LEU A 126 -8.18 4.39 -19.72
N PRO A 127 -8.86 5.35 -20.37
CA PRO A 127 -9.98 5.02 -21.25
C PRO A 127 -9.52 4.01 -22.31
N LEU A 128 -10.38 3.05 -22.65
CA LEU A 128 -10.04 1.99 -23.61
C LEU A 128 -9.54 2.54 -24.96
N SER A 129 -10.11 3.65 -25.42
CA SER A 129 -9.71 4.33 -26.66
C SER A 129 -8.26 4.85 -26.63
N GLU A 130 -7.76 5.21 -25.45
CA GLU A 130 -6.37 5.65 -25.25
C GLU A 130 -5.45 4.46 -25.01
N GLU A 131 -5.89 3.48 -24.23
CA GLU A 131 -5.11 2.26 -23.95
C GLU A 131 -4.80 1.47 -25.24
N GLN A 132 -5.77 1.42 -26.17
CA GLN A 132 -5.62 0.77 -27.48
C GLN A 132 -4.59 1.42 -28.41
N LYS A 133 -4.15 2.65 -28.11
CA LYS A 133 -3.07 3.29 -28.88
C LYS A 133 -1.71 2.70 -28.56
N ALA A 134 -1.54 2.15 -27.36
CA ALA A 134 -0.32 1.44 -26.98
C ALA A 134 -0.37 -0.02 -27.47
N PRO A 135 0.77 -0.65 -27.79
CA PRO A 135 0.78 -1.99 -28.37
C PRO A 135 0.38 -3.08 -27.36
N TYR A 136 0.42 -2.80 -26.06
CA TYR A 136 0.40 -3.84 -25.01
C TYR A 136 -0.89 -4.65 -24.94
N ILE A 137 -2.04 -4.07 -25.30
CA ILE A 137 -3.32 -4.81 -25.36
C ILE A 137 -3.23 -5.99 -26.35
N GLN A 138 -2.46 -5.85 -27.42
CA GLN A 138 -2.31 -6.88 -28.45
C GLN A 138 -1.35 -8.00 -28.02
N TYR A 139 -0.59 -7.80 -26.93
CA TYR A 139 0.44 -8.72 -26.46
C TYR A 139 0.29 -9.01 -24.96
N PRO A 140 -0.77 -9.71 -24.54
CA PRO A 140 -1.05 -9.99 -23.12
C PRO A 140 0.07 -10.78 -22.42
N GLU A 141 0.84 -11.57 -23.16
CA GLU A 141 2.00 -12.33 -22.67
C GLU A 141 3.12 -11.43 -22.09
N LEU A 142 3.15 -10.15 -22.47
CA LEU A 142 4.10 -9.18 -21.91
C LEU A 142 3.75 -8.77 -20.48
N MET A 143 2.56 -9.12 -19.97
CA MET A 143 2.10 -8.76 -18.62
C MET A 143 2.32 -7.27 -18.34
N THR A 144 1.97 -6.45 -19.33
CA THR A 144 2.26 -5.03 -19.36
C THR A 144 0.98 -4.28 -19.73
N ARG A 145 0.76 -3.12 -19.11
CA ARG A 145 -0.30 -2.19 -19.50
C ARG A 145 0.20 -0.76 -19.42
N ILE A 146 -0.51 0.14 -20.08
CA ILE A 146 -0.27 1.57 -19.96
C ILE A 146 -1.32 2.18 -19.02
N VAL A 147 -0.88 3.04 -18.11
CA VAL A 147 -1.73 3.69 -17.10
C VAL A 147 -1.49 5.19 -17.13
N ASN A 148 -2.45 5.96 -16.60
CA ASN A 148 -2.27 7.39 -16.42
C ASN A 148 -1.17 7.64 -15.37
N ALA A 149 -0.29 8.61 -15.62
CA ALA A 149 0.69 9.03 -14.61
C ALA A 149 0.06 9.88 -13.50
N ALA A 150 -1.16 10.38 -13.72
CA ALA A 150 -1.90 11.13 -12.72
C ALA A 150 -2.27 10.25 -11.51
N PRO A 151 -2.25 10.84 -10.30
CA PRO A 151 -2.66 10.16 -9.07
C PRO A 151 -4.12 9.68 -9.14
N SER A 152 -4.38 8.40 -8.80
CA SER A 152 -5.76 7.91 -8.58
C SER A 152 -6.31 8.42 -7.25
N SER A 153 -7.61 8.70 -7.15
CA SER A 153 -8.25 8.99 -5.86
C SER A 153 -8.41 7.75 -4.98
N LYS A 154 -8.20 6.55 -5.53
CA LYS A 154 -8.38 5.29 -4.83
C LYS A 154 -7.11 4.87 -4.10
N VAL A 155 -7.22 4.80 -2.77
CA VAL A 155 -6.17 4.38 -1.86
C VAL A 155 -6.58 3.06 -1.19
N PHE A 156 -5.64 2.12 -1.16
CA PHE A 156 -5.77 0.86 -0.44
C PHE A 156 -4.90 0.89 0.80
N ILE A 157 -5.39 0.33 1.91
CA ILE A 157 -4.54 -0.10 3.02
C ILE A 157 -4.30 -1.59 2.86
N ILE A 158 -3.03 -1.97 2.77
CA ILE A 158 -2.60 -3.37 2.74
C ILE A 158 -1.50 -3.62 3.76
N GLU A 159 -1.27 -4.89 4.07
CA GLU A 159 -0.12 -5.35 4.83
C GLU A 159 0.93 -5.94 3.87
N PRO A 160 2.22 -6.04 4.28
CA PRO A 160 3.28 -6.52 3.39
C PRO A 160 3.02 -7.89 2.76
N HIS A 161 2.29 -8.77 3.46
CA HIS A 161 1.97 -10.12 2.98
C HIS A 161 0.92 -10.15 1.86
N HIS A 162 0.25 -9.03 1.56
CA HIS A 162 -0.64 -8.91 0.40
C HIS A 162 0.11 -8.54 -0.88
N ILE A 163 1.39 -8.13 -0.79
CA ILE A 163 2.20 -7.83 -1.96
C ILE A 163 2.63 -9.13 -2.63
N ILE A 164 2.47 -9.16 -3.95
CA ILE A 164 2.87 -10.29 -4.79
C ILE A 164 4.28 -10.08 -5.34
N THR A 165 4.53 -8.89 -5.88
CA THR A 165 5.81 -8.57 -6.52
C THR A 165 6.00 -7.06 -6.71
N HIS A 166 7.24 -6.65 -6.91
CA HIS A 166 7.56 -5.33 -7.46
C HIS A 166 7.22 -5.25 -8.94
N LEU A 167 6.87 -4.05 -9.38
CA LEU A 167 6.59 -3.73 -10.77
C LEU A 167 7.77 -3.00 -11.39
N THR A 168 7.96 -3.24 -12.69
CA THR A 168 8.79 -2.33 -13.48
C THR A 168 7.89 -1.24 -14.06
N THR A 169 8.24 0.00 -13.80
CA THR A 169 7.52 1.17 -14.33
C THR A 169 8.42 2.01 -15.21
N LEU A 170 7.94 2.40 -16.39
CA LEU A 170 8.60 3.33 -17.28
C LEU A 170 7.70 4.54 -17.51
N TYR A 171 8.16 5.73 -17.10
CA TYR A 171 7.48 6.98 -17.37
C TYR A 171 7.50 7.28 -18.88
N GLN A 172 6.38 7.77 -19.39
CA GLN A 172 6.20 8.15 -20.77
C GLN A 172 5.55 9.54 -20.81
N PRO A 173 6.22 10.56 -21.39
CA PRO A 173 5.65 11.89 -21.47
C PRO A 173 4.42 11.91 -22.39
N GLN A 174 3.59 12.94 -22.21
CA GLN A 174 2.51 13.26 -23.15
C GLN A 174 2.99 13.20 -24.62
N GLY A 175 2.18 12.59 -25.46
CA GLY A 175 2.45 12.36 -26.88
C GLY A 175 3.01 10.98 -27.18
N SER A 176 3.56 10.27 -26.19
CA SER A 176 3.92 8.85 -26.35
C SER A 176 2.69 8.04 -26.76
N TYR A 177 2.85 7.21 -27.80
CA TYR A 177 1.76 6.45 -28.44
C TYR A 177 0.57 7.30 -28.94
N GLY A 178 0.73 8.63 -29.07
CA GLY A 178 -0.38 9.53 -29.42
C GLY A 178 -1.39 9.76 -28.28
N ILE A 179 -0.97 9.56 -27.03
CA ILE A 179 -1.79 9.78 -25.82
C ILE A 179 -1.57 11.21 -25.30
N PRO A 180 -2.63 12.00 -25.01
CA PRO A 180 -2.52 13.43 -24.74
C PRO A 180 -2.17 13.78 -23.29
N PHE A 181 -1.65 12.85 -22.50
CA PHE A 181 -1.22 13.06 -21.11
C PHE A 181 -0.08 12.10 -20.76
N ASP A 182 0.60 12.40 -19.66
CA ASP A 182 1.68 11.57 -19.14
C ASP A 182 1.16 10.19 -18.70
N THR A 183 1.97 9.17 -18.95
CA THR A 183 1.62 7.77 -18.67
C THR A 183 2.76 7.03 -18.00
N TYR A 184 2.42 5.91 -17.36
CA TYR A 184 3.39 4.88 -17.00
C TYR A 184 3.11 3.61 -17.81
N VAL A 185 4.16 3.00 -18.33
CA VAL A 185 4.12 1.60 -18.74
C VAL A 185 4.43 0.76 -17.50
N VAL A 186 3.50 -0.09 -17.11
CA VAL A 186 3.57 -0.92 -15.90
C VAL A 186 3.66 -2.37 -16.31
N CYS A 187 4.75 -3.04 -15.93
CA CYS A 187 5.01 -4.44 -16.22
C CYS A 187 5.07 -5.27 -14.93
N TRP A 188 4.22 -6.32 -14.86
CA TRP A 188 4.14 -7.25 -13.73
C TRP A 188 4.67 -8.66 -14.06
N ALA A 189 5.45 -8.81 -15.12
CA ALA A 189 6.05 -10.09 -15.51
C ALA A 189 6.91 -10.73 -14.40
N LEU A 190 7.45 -9.92 -13.48
CA LEU A 190 8.20 -10.38 -12.30
C LEU A 190 7.35 -11.19 -11.30
N ASN A 191 6.02 -11.19 -11.44
CA ASN A 191 5.15 -12.06 -10.68
C ASN A 191 5.53 -13.55 -10.91
N ARG A 192 5.88 -13.94 -12.14
CA ARG A 192 6.23 -15.34 -12.50
C ARG A 192 5.17 -16.39 -12.08
N GLY A 193 3.90 -16.00 -12.04
CA GLY A 193 2.78 -16.89 -11.67
C GLY A 193 2.62 -17.12 -10.16
N ARG A 194 3.27 -16.30 -9.32
CA ARG A 194 3.00 -16.24 -7.88
C ARG A 194 1.55 -15.78 -7.66
N ARG A 195 0.79 -16.59 -6.93
CA ARG A 195 -0.57 -16.27 -6.47
C ARG A 195 -0.51 -15.94 -5.00
#